data_AF-R6GXC8-F1
#
_entry.id   AF-R6GXC8-F1
#
_cell.length_a   1.000
_cell.length_b   1.000
_cell.length_c   1.000
_cell.angle_alpha   90.00
_cell.angle_beta   90.00
_cell.angle_gamma   90.00
#
_symmetry.space_group_name_H-M   'P 1'
#
loop_
_entity.id
_entity.type
_entity.pdbx_description
1 polymer ?
#
loop_
_entity_poly.entity_id
_entity_poly.type
_entity_poly.pdbx_seq_one_letter_code
_entity_poly.pdbx_strand_id
1 'polypeptide(L)'
;MLEVFDDSVKPMNQLANTVKKIIGEILAEYGTRSSILLIGRYNYDMYKLYRTGCFSELPGGLVKSKKYPNANITFMTAHSSKGLGYDNVILINMIEGKFGFPCQIEDDLIIKLVTYEDKSMPFAEERRLFYVAMTRTKNRVYIAASKTKPSRFLIELIKHFNIPHRDDINMHAVDLFNLRCPRCGFPLKYEFNKNYGLNLWICTNEAELCDFMTNNRTHMHDILRCPKCTDGYLIVKKNPKNDDIFYGCTNYFNEKEKCTNMVPLKNGLPPRQGR
;
A
#
# COMPACT_ATOMS: atom_id res chain seq x y z
N MET A 1 -14.34 10.48 11.52
CA MET A 1 -14.90 10.93 10.23
C MET A 1 -13.90 10.64 9.14
N LEU A 2 -14.34 10.08 8.02
CA LEU A 2 -13.48 9.68 6.91
C LEU A 2 -13.71 10.62 5.73
N GLU A 3 -12.62 11.19 5.21
CA GLU A 3 -12.62 12.06 4.03
C GLU A 3 -11.69 11.46 2.98
N VAL A 4 -12.25 11.15 1.81
CA VAL A 4 -11.54 10.48 0.72
C VAL A 4 -11.15 11.50 -0.34
N PHE A 5 -9.90 11.45 -0.78
CA PHE A 5 -9.38 12.32 -1.85
C PHE A 5 -8.97 11.50 -3.07
N ASP A 6 -9.19 12.07 -4.26
CA ASP A 6 -8.75 11.48 -5.51
C ASP A 6 -7.23 11.64 -5.67
N ASP A 7 -6.51 10.53 -5.72
CA ASP A 7 -5.06 10.49 -5.82
C ASP A 7 -4.54 10.18 -7.24
N SER A 8 -5.41 10.19 -8.24
CA SER A 8 -5.04 10.00 -9.66
C SER A 8 -4.29 11.20 -10.25
N VAL A 9 -4.58 12.43 -9.78
CA VAL A 9 -4.02 13.68 -10.32
C VAL A 9 -3.58 14.61 -9.20
N LYS A 10 -2.29 14.99 -9.19
CA LYS A 10 -1.68 15.87 -8.18
C LYS A 10 -2.07 15.48 -6.73
N PRO A 11 -1.77 14.25 -6.30
CA PRO A 11 -2.28 13.67 -5.05
C PRO A 11 -1.99 14.51 -3.81
N MET A 12 -0.82 15.16 -3.74
CA MET A 12 -0.45 16.01 -2.60
C MET A 12 -1.32 17.26 -2.51
N ASN A 13 -1.70 17.86 -3.65
CA ASN A 13 -2.60 19.01 -3.67
C ASN A 13 -4.01 18.60 -3.24
N GLN A 14 -4.47 17.42 -3.64
CA GLN A 14 -5.77 16.90 -3.25
C GLN A 14 -5.82 16.55 -1.76
N LEU A 15 -4.77 15.94 -1.23
CA LEU A 15 -4.60 15.74 0.21
C LEU A 15 -4.61 17.08 0.96
N ALA A 16 -3.83 18.07 0.52
CA ALA A 16 -3.82 19.40 1.12
C ALA A 16 -5.21 20.08 1.09
N ASN A 17 -5.96 19.94 -0.01
CA ASN A 17 -7.33 20.45 -0.12
C ASN A 17 -8.26 19.78 0.88
N THR A 18 -8.13 18.46 1.03
CA THR A 18 -8.93 17.65 1.96
C THR A 18 -8.61 18.01 3.41
N VAL A 19 -7.33 18.12 3.77
CA VAL A 19 -6.90 18.58 5.11
C VAL A 19 -7.41 20.00 5.39
N LYS A 20 -7.33 20.92 4.42
CA LYS A 20 -7.92 22.26 4.57
C LYS A 20 -9.43 22.21 4.81
N LYS A 21 -10.17 21.34 4.11
CA LYS A 21 -11.62 21.16 4.29
C LYS A 21 -11.91 20.70 5.72
N ILE A 22 -11.24 19.65 6.18
CA ILE A 22 -11.37 19.10 7.54
C ILE A 22 -11.07 20.17 8.60
N ILE A 23 -9.98 20.94 8.44
CA ILE A 23 -9.66 22.04 9.35
C ILE A 23 -10.82 23.05 9.40
N GLY A 24 -11.38 23.41 8.24
CA GLY A 24 -12.54 24.31 8.18
C GLY A 24 -13.75 23.79 8.97
N GLU A 25 -14.05 22.49 8.86
CA GLU A 25 -15.13 21.84 9.61
C GLU A 25 -14.87 21.86 11.12
N ILE A 26 -13.64 21.51 11.54
CA ILE A 26 -13.24 21.55 12.95
C ILE A 26 -13.37 22.97 13.51
N LEU A 27 -12.92 23.99 12.77
CA LEU A 27 -12.99 25.37 13.22
C LEU A 27 -14.43 25.88 13.29
N ALA A 28 -15.31 25.41 12.41
CA ALA A 28 -16.73 25.75 12.44
C ALA A 28 -17.46 25.09 13.63
N GLU A 29 -17.10 23.84 13.98
CA GLU A 29 -17.74 23.08 15.06
C GLU A 29 -17.17 23.43 16.45
N TYR A 30 -15.84 23.57 16.58
CA TYR A 30 -15.15 23.71 17.87
C TYR A 30 -14.45 25.07 18.09
N GLY A 31 -14.45 25.95 17.07
CA GLY A 31 -13.82 27.27 17.15
C GLY A 31 -12.30 27.27 16.95
N THR A 32 -11.72 28.47 16.86
CA THR A 32 -10.31 28.70 16.49
C THR A 32 -9.29 28.35 17.57
N ARG A 33 -9.73 28.26 18.84
CA ARG A 33 -8.86 27.90 19.97
C ARG A 33 -8.66 26.38 20.10
N SER A 34 -9.49 25.58 19.45
CA SER A 34 -9.39 24.13 19.50
C SER A 34 -8.08 23.66 18.88
N SER A 35 -7.38 22.78 19.59
CA SER A 35 -6.09 22.24 19.16
C SER A 35 -6.27 21.13 18.13
N ILE A 36 -5.57 21.23 17.00
CA ILE A 36 -5.64 20.30 15.88
C ILE A 36 -4.28 19.63 15.71
N LEU A 37 -4.23 18.31 15.86
CA LEU A 37 -3.03 17.52 15.60
C LEU A 37 -3.09 16.85 14.23
N LEU A 38 -2.17 17.20 13.34
CA LEU A 38 -1.90 16.47 12.11
C LEU A 38 -0.93 15.32 12.43
N ILE A 39 -1.31 14.08 12.15
CA ILE A 39 -0.47 12.90 12.37
C ILE A 39 -0.05 12.27 11.04
N GLY A 40 1.26 12.19 10.83
CA GLY A 40 1.89 11.40 9.77
C GLY A 40 2.59 10.14 10.32
N ARG A 41 3.08 9.27 9.44
CA ARG A 41 3.94 8.15 9.85
C ARG A 41 5.40 8.60 9.98
N TYR A 42 5.81 9.53 9.13
CA TYR A 42 7.16 10.08 9.07
C TYR A 42 7.14 11.60 9.05
N ASN A 43 8.24 12.22 9.50
CA ASN A 43 8.37 13.68 9.48
C ASN A 43 8.18 14.27 8.08
N TYR A 44 8.63 13.56 7.04
CA TYR A 44 8.55 14.04 5.67
C TYR A 44 7.15 13.97 5.05
N ASP A 45 6.17 13.37 5.72
CA ASP A 45 4.78 13.43 5.28
C ASP A 45 4.26 14.88 5.24
N MET A 46 4.71 15.70 6.19
CA MET A 46 4.35 17.12 6.22
C MET A 46 5.11 17.95 5.19
N TYR A 47 6.38 17.62 4.87
CA TYR A 47 7.11 18.28 3.79
C TYR A 47 6.37 18.18 2.44
N LYS A 48 5.65 17.08 2.20
CA LYS A 48 4.80 16.93 1.01
C LYS A 48 3.66 17.95 0.97
N LEU A 49 3.05 18.26 2.13
CA LEU A 49 1.99 19.26 2.24
C LEU A 49 2.54 20.68 2.11
N TYR A 50 3.71 20.99 2.67
CA TYR A 50 4.32 22.31 2.53
C TYR A 50 4.63 22.66 1.06
N ARG A 51 5.06 21.68 0.26
CA ARG A 51 5.31 21.87 -1.18
C ARG A 51 4.08 22.29 -1.99
N THR A 52 2.88 22.11 -1.44
CA THR A 52 1.64 22.57 -2.10
C THR A 52 1.40 24.09 -1.94
N GLY A 53 2.14 24.76 -1.06
CA GLY A 53 1.93 26.17 -0.71
C GLY A 53 0.68 26.45 0.14
N CYS A 54 -0.05 25.41 0.56
CA CYS A 54 -1.23 25.55 1.42
C CYS A 54 -0.87 25.65 2.91
N PHE A 55 0.30 25.14 3.28
CA PHE A 55 0.78 25.05 4.65
C PHE A 55 2.24 25.46 4.71
N SER A 56 2.69 25.96 5.87
CA SER A 56 4.10 26.24 6.15
C SER A 56 4.47 25.82 7.58
N GLU A 57 5.71 25.42 7.75
CA GLU A 57 6.27 25.06 9.06
C GLU A 57 6.55 26.29 9.91
N LEU A 58 6.31 26.16 11.21
CA LEU A 58 6.73 27.09 12.25
C LEU A 58 7.54 26.32 13.31
N PRO A 59 8.33 27.03 14.15
CA PRO A 59 9.12 26.39 15.20
C PRO A 59 8.29 25.49 16.12
N GLY A 60 8.88 24.40 16.60
CA GLY A 60 8.24 23.49 17.56
C GLY A 60 7.16 22.57 16.96
N GLY A 61 7.17 22.33 15.64
CA GLY A 61 6.20 21.46 14.96
C GLY A 61 4.84 22.13 14.72
N LEU A 62 4.73 23.44 14.97
CA LEU A 62 3.55 24.22 14.64
C LEU A 62 3.40 24.33 13.12
N VAL A 63 2.15 24.33 12.66
CA VAL A 63 1.80 24.40 11.23
C VAL A 63 0.92 25.61 11.00
N LYS A 64 1.29 26.46 10.05
CA LYS A 64 0.45 27.57 9.60
C LYS A 64 -0.32 27.18 8.35
N SER A 65 -1.65 27.30 8.38
CA SER A 65 -2.46 27.20 7.17
C SER A 65 -2.59 28.56 6.49
N LYS A 66 -2.41 28.61 5.17
CA LYS A 66 -2.63 29.84 4.39
C LYS A 66 -4.09 30.30 4.45
N LYS A 67 -5.03 29.36 4.46
CA LYS A 67 -6.48 29.63 4.49
C LYS A 67 -6.97 29.96 5.90
N TYR A 68 -6.39 29.31 6.92
CA TYR A 68 -6.77 29.50 8.32
C TYR A 68 -5.55 29.88 9.17
N PRO A 69 -5.05 31.13 9.08
CA PRO A 69 -3.80 31.54 9.73
C PRO A 69 -3.82 31.48 11.26
N ASN A 70 -5.01 31.56 11.87
CA ASN A 70 -5.22 31.59 13.31
C ASN A 70 -5.59 30.22 13.89
N ALA A 71 -5.58 29.15 13.08
CA ALA A 71 -5.86 27.81 13.56
C ALA A 71 -4.68 27.26 14.37
N ASN A 72 -4.94 26.68 15.54
CA ASN A 72 -3.93 26.05 16.36
C ASN A 72 -3.62 24.64 15.84
N ILE A 73 -2.66 24.54 14.92
CA ILE A 73 -2.32 23.29 14.23
C ILE A 73 -0.89 22.88 14.60
N THR A 74 -0.73 21.64 15.03
CA THR A 74 0.57 21.01 15.28
C THR A 74 0.71 19.76 14.41
N PHE A 75 1.92 19.49 13.92
CA PHE A 75 2.26 18.24 13.25
C PHE A 75 3.16 17.38 14.12
N MET A 76 2.87 16.08 14.16
CA MET A 76 3.73 15.09 14.78
C MET A 76 3.68 13.77 14.01
N THR A 77 4.70 12.92 14.18
CA THR A 77 4.56 11.52 13.81
C THR A 77 3.72 10.77 14.84
N ALA A 78 3.12 9.65 14.44
CA ALA A 78 2.38 8.80 15.37
C ALA A 78 3.23 8.41 16.60
N HIS A 79 4.53 8.14 16.41
CA HIS A 79 5.46 7.82 17.52
C HIS A 79 5.65 9.02 18.45
N SER A 80 5.97 10.19 17.88
CA SER A 80 6.20 11.41 18.66
C SER A 80 4.96 11.91 19.40
N SER A 81 3.76 11.51 18.96
CA SER A 81 2.50 11.90 19.60
C SER A 81 2.19 11.13 20.91
N LYS A 82 2.95 10.09 21.23
CA LYS A 82 2.69 9.23 22.40
C LYS A 82 2.70 10.05 23.69
N GLY A 83 1.66 9.89 24.51
CA GLY A 83 1.50 10.59 25.78
C GLY A 83 0.98 12.03 25.66
N LEU A 84 0.81 12.55 24.45
CA LEU A 84 0.22 13.87 24.21
C LEU A 84 -1.24 13.72 23.79
N GLY A 85 -2.05 14.74 24.08
CA GLY A 85 -3.47 14.77 23.77
C GLY A 85 -3.87 16.11 23.18
N TYR A 86 -4.71 16.08 22.17
CA TYR A 86 -5.23 17.25 21.44
C TYR A 86 -6.75 17.17 21.38
N ASP A 87 -7.42 18.27 21.03
CA ASP A 87 -8.87 18.27 20.94
C ASP A 87 -9.32 17.48 19.72
N ASN A 88 -8.68 17.70 18.57
CA ASN A 88 -8.99 17.03 17.30
C ASN A 88 -7.73 16.46 16.65
N VAL A 89 -7.85 15.30 16.00
CA VAL A 89 -6.74 14.63 15.29
C VAL A 89 -7.10 14.43 13.83
N ILE A 90 -6.17 14.71 12.93
CA ILE A 90 -6.28 14.42 11.49
C ILE A 90 -5.13 13.48 11.07
N LEU A 91 -5.46 12.27 10.65
CA LEU A 91 -4.49 11.32 10.08
C LEU A 91 -4.32 11.61 8.58
N ILE A 92 -3.09 11.87 8.12
CA ILE A 92 -2.83 12.35 6.75
C ILE A 92 -2.09 11.36 5.83
N ASN A 93 -1.54 10.27 6.37
CA ASN A 93 -0.78 9.25 5.60
C ASN A 93 -1.42 7.86 5.69
N MET A 94 -2.75 7.78 5.63
CA MET A 94 -3.50 6.51 5.64
C MET A 94 -3.56 5.87 4.24
N ILE A 95 -2.37 5.63 3.67
CA ILE A 95 -2.16 5.08 2.32
C ILE A 95 -1.51 3.70 2.43
N GLU A 96 -1.86 2.80 1.52
CA GLU A 96 -1.22 1.50 1.36
C GLU A 96 0.09 1.63 0.57
N GLY A 97 1.22 1.23 1.17
CA GLY A 97 2.52 1.22 0.51
C GLY A 97 3.71 1.19 1.47
N LYS A 98 4.93 1.02 0.92
CA LYS A 98 6.20 0.88 1.69
C LYS A 98 6.35 1.90 2.81
N PHE A 99 6.00 3.15 2.50
CA PHE A 99 6.09 4.32 3.39
C PHE A 99 4.73 4.84 3.84
N GLY A 100 3.69 4.01 3.72
CA GLY A 100 2.34 4.32 4.17
C GLY A 100 2.20 4.11 5.67
N PHE A 101 0.94 4.00 6.11
CA PHE A 101 0.60 3.62 7.48
C PHE A 101 -0.44 2.49 7.39
N PRO A 102 -0.05 1.21 7.56
CA PRO A 102 1.23 0.71 8.09
C PRO A 102 2.44 0.92 7.20
N CYS A 103 3.60 1.13 7.83
CA CYS A 103 4.90 0.92 7.20
C CYS A 103 5.07 -0.56 6.82
N GLN A 104 5.63 -0.82 5.64
CA GLN A 104 5.79 -2.17 5.09
C GLN A 104 7.24 -2.52 4.78
N ILE A 105 8.16 -1.69 5.28
CA ILE A 105 9.58 -2.00 5.30
C ILE A 105 9.76 -3.12 6.32
N GLU A 106 10.37 -4.23 5.90
CA GLU A 106 10.75 -5.30 6.81
C GLU A 106 11.95 -4.85 7.65
N ASP A 107 11.92 -5.18 8.94
CA ASP A 107 13.05 -4.98 9.84
C ASP A 107 14.22 -5.90 9.46
N ASP A 108 15.43 -5.41 9.70
CA ASP A 108 16.68 -6.16 9.49
C ASP A 108 16.67 -7.47 10.30
N LEU A 109 17.30 -8.53 9.78
CA LEU A 109 17.43 -9.84 10.43
C LEU A 109 18.01 -9.70 11.84
N ILE A 110 18.95 -8.78 12.05
CA ILE A 110 19.56 -8.51 13.35
C ILE A 110 18.52 -7.97 14.35
N ILE A 111 17.62 -7.08 13.91
CA ILE A 111 16.58 -6.52 14.77
C ILE A 111 15.61 -7.65 15.17
N LYS A 112 15.23 -8.53 14.25
CA LYS A 112 14.35 -9.68 14.52
C LYS A 112 14.92 -10.69 15.51
N LEU A 113 16.24 -10.81 15.61
CA LEU A 113 16.93 -11.67 16.58
C LEU A 113 16.82 -11.14 18.02
N VAL A 114 16.65 -9.83 18.18
CA VAL A 114 16.68 -9.15 19.49
C VAL A 114 15.29 -8.64 19.90
N THR A 115 14.34 -8.56 18.97
CA THR A 115 12.95 -8.16 19.26
C THR A 115 12.00 -9.34 19.21
N TYR A 116 11.09 -9.40 20.19
CA TYR A 116 9.97 -10.33 20.13
C TYR A 116 8.95 -9.80 19.11
N GLU A 117 8.93 -10.39 17.91
CA GLU A 117 7.86 -10.14 16.95
C GLU A 117 6.59 -10.86 17.41
N ASP A 118 5.55 -10.08 17.73
CA ASP A 118 4.21 -10.62 17.92
C ASP A 118 3.64 -11.10 16.58
N LYS A 119 3.78 -12.41 16.32
CA LYS A 119 3.31 -13.07 15.10
C LYS A 119 1.82 -13.41 15.10
N SER A 120 1.08 -13.04 16.14
CA SER A 120 -0.36 -13.33 16.22
C SER A 120 -1.18 -12.58 15.17
N MET A 121 -0.70 -11.40 14.74
CA MET A 121 -1.41 -10.56 13.78
C MET A 121 -0.44 -9.80 12.86
N PRO A 122 -0.70 -9.75 11.54
CA PRO A 122 0.13 -8.98 10.61
C PRO A 122 0.25 -7.52 11.04
N PHE A 123 1.46 -6.96 10.99
CA PHE A 123 1.75 -5.56 11.34
C PHE A 123 1.41 -5.20 12.80
N ALA A 124 1.59 -6.12 13.76
CA ALA A 124 1.23 -5.92 15.16
C ALA A 124 1.74 -4.59 15.76
N GLU A 125 3.03 -4.27 15.57
CA GLU A 125 3.59 -3.00 16.08
C GLU A 125 2.97 -1.77 15.41
N GLU A 126 2.79 -1.79 14.08
CA GLU A 126 2.14 -0.69 13.38
C GLU A 126 0.66 -0.55 13.77
N ARG A 127 -0.02 -1.64 14.13
CA ARG A 127 -1.40 -1.59 14.67
C ARG A 127 -1.44 -0.92 16.03
N ARG A 128 -0.49 -1.22 16.92
CA ARG A 128 -0.36 -0.52 18.21
C ARG A 128 -0.10 0.96 17.98
N LEU A 129 0.76 1.30 17.02
CA LEU A 129 1.03 2.69 16.64
C LEU A 129 -0.22 3.39 16.09
N PHE A 130 -1.00 2.70 15.25
CA PHE A 130 -2.25 3.22 14.70
C PHE A 130 -3.28 3.48 15.80
N TYR A 131 -3.41 2.56 16.76
CA TYR A 131 -4.24 2.75 17.96
C TYR A 131 -3.78 3.97 18.78
N VAL A 132 -2.47 4.14 18.98
CA VAL A 132 -1.93 5.34 19.65
C VAL A 132 -2.39 6.59 18.91
N ALA A 133 -2.19 6.66 17.59
CA ALA A 133 -2.59 7.81 16.78
C ALA A 133 -4.10 8.14 16.89
N MET A 134 -4.97 7.12 16.83
CA MET A 134 -6.41 7.31 16.96
C MET A 134 -6.86 7.75 18.36
N THR A 135 -6.09 7.44 19.40
CA THR A 135 -6.42 7.77 20.79
C THR A 135 -5.79 9.08 21.27
N ARG A 136 -5.18 9.88 20.39
CA ARG A 136 -4.59 11.19 20.75
C ARG A 136 -5.59 12.35 20.79
N THR A 137 -6.88 12.09 20.65
CA THR A 137 -7.94 13.11 20.60
C THR A 137 -8.92 12.95 21.76
N LYS A 138 -9.45 14.07 22.25
CA LYS A 138 -10.60 14.09 23.16
C LYS A 138 -11.94 14.12 22.42
N ASN A 139 -12.01 14.71 21.23
CA ASN A 139 -13.26 14.93 20.51
C ASN A 139 -13.43 13.96 19.34
N ARG A 140 -12.69 14.17 18.24
CA ARG A 140 -12.92 13.42 17.00
C ARG A 140 -11.63 13.17 16.22
N VAL A 141 -11.51 11.95 15.70
CA VAL A 141 -10.49 11.56 14.71
C VAL A 141 -11.05 11.78 13.31
N TYR A 142 -10.29 12.49 12.49
CA TYR A 142 -10.50 12.65 11.07
C TYR A 142 -9.43 11.88 10.31
N ILE A 143 -9.82 11.18 9.25
CA ILE A 143 -8.90 10.39 8.44
C ILE A 143 -8.98 10.90 7.01
N ALA A 144 -7.87 11.42 6.49
CA ALA A 144 -7.72 11.73 5.08
C ALA A 144 -7.15 10.50 4.37
N ALA A 145 -7.95 9.88 3.49
CA ALA A 145 -7.61 8.62 2.84
C ALA A 145 -7.53 8.75 1.33
N SER A 146 -6.57 8.05 0.73
CA SER A 146 -6.49 7.90 -0.73
C SER A 146 -7.68 7.09 -1.22
N LYS A 147 -8.27 7.53 -2.34
CA LYS A 147 -9.32 6.79 -3.04
C LYS A 147 -8.82 5.47 -3.61
N THR A 148 -7.69 5.47 -4.31
CA THR A 148 -7.23 4.28 -5.06
C THR A 148 -6.38 3.31 -4.23
N LYS A 149 -5.67 3.81 -3.21
CA LYS A 149 -4.75 3.06 -2.35
C LYS A 149 -4.97 3.37 -0.86
N PRO A 150 -6.18 3.20 -0.31
CA PRO A 150 -6.41 3.39 1.11
C PRO A 150 -5.63 2.36 1.93
N SER A 151 -5.13 2.79 3.10
CA SER A 151 -4.46 1.89 4.05
C SER A 151 -5.31 0.67 4.39
N ARG A 152 -4.69 -0.51 4.46
CA ARG A 152 -5.34 -1.72 4.97
C ARG A 152 -5.96 -1.56 6.36
N PHE A 153 -5.36 -0.77 7.25
CA PHE A 153 -5.93 -0.54 8.59
C PHE A 153 -7.26 0.21 8.50
N LEU A 154 -7.37 1.14 7.57
CA LEU A 154 -8.63 1.84 7.31
C LEU A 154 -9.68 0.88 6.72
N ILE A 155 -9.30 0.05 5.74
CA ILE A 155 -10.22 -0.91 5.12
C ILE A 155 -10.78 -1.89 6.17
N GLU A 156 -9.91 -2.43 7.02
CA GLU A 156 -10.31 -3.30 8.13
C GLU A 156 -11.23 -2.58 9.12
N LEU A 157 -10.91 -1.33 9.48
CA LEU A 157 -11.73 -0.52 10.38
C LEU A 157 -13.13 -0.27 9.79
N ILE A 158 -13.21 0.06 8.49
CA ILE A 158 -14.48 0.23 7.78
C ILE A 158 -15.29 -1.07 7.81
N LYS A 159 -14.67 -2.21 7.50
CA LYS A 159 -15.36 -3.51 7.47
C LYS A 159 -15.86 -3.95 8.85
N HIS A 160 -15.05 -3.77 9.89
CA HIS A 160 -15.38 -4.25 11.24
C HIS A 160 -16.41 -3.37 11.95
N PHE A 161 -16.35 -2.05 11.74
CA PHE A 161 -17.20 -1.08 12.45
C PHE A 161 -18.26 -0.43 11.56
N ASN A 162 -18.40 -0.89 10.32
CA ASN A 162 -19.34 -0.37 9.32
C ASN A 162 -19.28 1.17 9.19
N ILE A 163 -18.06 1.72 9.13
CA ILE A 163 -17.85 3.17 9.11
C ILE A 163 -18.42 3.75 7.80
N PRO A 164 -19.26 4.81 7.85
CA PRO A 164 -19.73 5.48 6.66
C PRO A 164 -18.55 5.99 5.82
N HIS A 165 -18.56 5.62 4.54
CA HIS A 165 -17.52 5.95 3.58
C HIS A 165 -18.15 6.21 2.21
N ARG A 166 -17.40 6.85 1.31
CA ARG A 166 -17.85 7.03 -0.07
C ARG A 166 -17.76 5.71 -0.83
N ASP A 167 -18.76 5.43 -1.66
CA ASP A 167 -18.85 4.19 -2.45
C ASP A 167 -17.70 4.01 -3.45
N ASP A 168 -17.02 5.10 -3.81
CA ASP A 168 -15.95 5.10 -4.81
C ASP A 168 -14.55 4.83 -4.23
N ILE A 169 -14.43 4.58 -2.92
CA ILE A 169 -13.16 4.18 -2.31
C ILE A 169 -12.80 2.74 -2.69
N ASN A 170 -11.52 2.48 -2.98
CA ASN A 170 -11.06 1.14 -3.27
C ASN A 170 -11.02 0.28 -1.99
N MET A 171 -12.07 -0.52 -1.76
CA MET A 171 -12.18 -1.43 -0.61
C MET A 171 -11.43 -2.76 -0.78
N HIS A 172 -10.78 -2.96 -1.93
CA HIS A 172 -9.84 -4.06 -2.09
C HIS A 172 -8.54 -3.65 -1.39
N ALA A 173 -8.30 -4.21 -0.20
CA ALA A 173 -6.97 -4.16 0.39
C ALA A 173 -6.03 -4.70 -0.67
N VAL A 174 -5.10 -3.86 -1.12
CA VAL A 174 -4.15 -4.29 -2.13
C VAL A 174 -3.35 -5.39 -1.43
N ASP A 175 -3.57 -6.64 -1.82
CA ASP A 175 -2.87 -7.84 -1.36
C ASP A 175 -1.38 -7.83 -1.74
N LEU A 176 -0.75 -6.66 -1.78
CA LEU A 176 0.63 -6.42 -2.16
C LEU A 176 1.63 -7.14 -1.24
N PHE A 177 1.17 -7.62 -0.06
CA PHE A 177 1.98 -8.38 0.92
C PHE A 177 1.40 -9.75 1.29
N ASN A 178 0.25 -10.13 0.73
CA ASN A 178 -0.34 -11.45 0.93
C ASN A 178 0.03 -12.43 -0.18
N LEU A 179 0.45 -11.94 -1.35
CA LEU A 179 0.89 -12.81 -2.42
C LEU A 179 2.26 -13.41 -2.07
N ARG A 180 2.21 -14.57 -1.43
CA ARG A 180 3.37 -15.34 -0.99
C ARG A 180 3.81 -16.25 -2.13
N CYS A 181 5.11 -16.30 -2.36
CA CYS A 181 5.73 -17.23 -3.28
C CYS A 181 5.29 -18.66 -2.92
N PRO A 182 4.66 -19.41 -3.84
CA PRO A 182 4.21 -20.77 -3.56
C PRO A 182 5.36 -21.75 -3.35
N ARG A 183 6.61 -21.37 -3.70
CA ARG A 183 7.80 -22.20 -3.46
C ARG A 183 8.39 -22.00 -2.07
N CYS A 184 8.58 -20.76 -1.62
CA CYS A 184 9.35 -20.47 -0.40
C CYS A 184 8.62 -19.59 0.63
N GLY A 185 7.44 -19.08 0.32
CA GLY A 185 6.66 -18.24 1.24
C GLY A 185 7.14 -16.77 1.38
N PHE A 186 8.21 -16.36 0.69
CA PHE A 186 8.60 -14.95 0.64
C PHE A 186 7.59 -14.12 -0.16
N PRO A 187 7.47 -12.79 0.09
CA PRO A 187 6.61 -11.92 -0.70
C PRO A 187 6.93 -11.96 -2.21
N LEU A 188 5.92 -11.74 -3.05
CA LEU A 188 6.09 -11.48 -4.48
C LEU A 188 6.00 -9.98 -4.77
N LYS A 189 6.95 -9.45 -5.54
CA LYS A 189 6.97 -8.06 -6.02
C LYS A 189 6.54 -8.00 -7.49
N TYR A 190 5.62 -7.10 -7.83
CA TYR A 190 5.21 -6.90 -9.22
C TYR A 190 6.07 -5.84 -9.92
N GLU A 191 6.79 -6.23 -10.98
CA GLU A 191 7.62 -5.31 -11.76
C GLU A 191 7.84 -5.78 -13.21
N PHE A 192 8.28 -4.87 -14.08
CA PHE A 192 8.66 -5.19 -15.45
C PHE A 192 10.02 -5.89 -15.49
N ASN A 193 10.04 -7.13 -15.96
CA ASN A 193 11.27 -7.90 -16.11
C ASN A 193 11.79 -7.77 -17.56
N LYS A 194 12.90 -7.05 -17.71
CA LYS A 194 13.53 -6.77 -19.02
C LYS A 194 13.95 -8.04 -19.77
N ASN A 195 14.34 -9.10 -19.06
CA ASN A 195 14.80 -10.35 -19.68
C ASN A 195 13.66 -11.13 -20.36
N TYR A 196 12.43 -10.93 -19.89
CA TYR A 196 11.24 -11.59 -20.41
C TYR A 196 10.34 -10.64 -21.22
N GLY A 197 10.55 -9.32 -21.12
CA GLY A 197 9.71 -8.31 -21.77
C GLY A 197 8.30 -8.22 -21.21
N LEU A 198 8.08 -8.63 -19.96
CA LEU A 198 6.76 -8.77 -19.34
C LEU A 198 6.75 -8.22 -17.92
N ASN A 199 5.58 -7.77 -17.46
CA ASN A 199 5.37 -7.53 -16.03
C ASN A 199 5.12 -8.86 -15.32
N LEU A 200 5.88 -9.13 -14.25
CA LEU A 200 5.85 -10.39 -13.51
C LEU A 200 5.77 -10.12 -12.00
N TRP A 201 5.20 -11.08 -11.29
CA TRP A 201 5.32 -11.21 -9.85
C TRP A 201 6.56 -12.05 -9.55
N ILE A 202 7.57 -11.43 -8.94
CA ILE A 202 8.91 -12.00 -8.73
C ILE A 202 9.13 -12.22 -7.24
N CYS A 203 9.62 -13.39 -6.85
CA CYS A 203 10.02 -13.68 -5.48
C CYS A 203 11.09 -12.70 -4.98
N THR A 204 10.88 -12.17 -3.77
CA THR A 204 11.84 -11.25 -3.14
C THR A 204 12.91 -11.95 -2.31
N ASN A 205 12.90 -13.28 -2.25
CA ASN A 205 14.00 -14.03 -1.64
C ASN A 205 15.28 -13.88 -2.48
N GLU A 206 16.42 -14.23 -1.89
CA GLU A 206 17.68 -14.27 -2.63
C GLU A 206 17.56 -15.21 -3.84
N ALA A 207 18.01 -14.77 -5.01
CA ALA A 207 17.83 -15.51 -6.27
C ALA A 207 18.50 -16.90 -6.24
N GLU A 208 19.56 -17.06 -5.44
CA GLU A 208 20.22 -18.34 -5.20
C GLU A 208 19.35 -19.33 -4.41
N LEU A 209 18.38 -18.82 -3.62
CA LEU A 209 17.47 -19.60 -2.79
C LEU A 209 16.10 -19.81 -3.44
N CYS A 210 15.59 -18.80 -4.16
CA CYS A 210 14.32 -18.91 -4.89
C CYS A 210 14.21 -17.90 -6.03
N ASP A 211 14.15 -18.39 -7.25
CA ASP A 211 14.02 -17.60 -8.49
C ASP A 211 12.59 -17.57 -9.06
N PHE A 212 11.59 -17.96 -8.25
CA PHE A 212 10.21 -18.10 -8.71
C PHE A 212 9.67 -16.78 -9.25
N MET A 213 9.02 -16.85 -10.42
CA MET A 213 8.30 -15.72 -10.99
C MET A 213 7.04 -16.17 -11.75
N THR A 214 5.95 -15.43 -11.62
CA THR A 214 4.66 -15.77 -12.30
C THR A 214 4.05 -14.54 -12.95
N ASN A 215 3.36 -14.74 -14.08
CA ASN A 215 2.55 -13.70 -14.72
C ASN A 215 1.10 -13.66 -14.20
N ASN A 216 0.71 -14.57 -13.30
CA ASN A 216 -0.65 -14.70 -12.80
C ASN A 216 -0.68 -14.83 -11.27
N ARG A 217 -1.54 -14.02 -10.63
CA ARG A 217 -1.70 -13.97 -9.16
C ARG A 217 -2.61 -15.05 -8.57
N THR A 218 -3.43 -15.71 -9.38
CA THR A 218 -4.37 -16.75 -8.93
C THR A 218 -3.81 -18.13 -9.25
N HIS A 219 -3.25 -18.30 -10.45
CA HIS A 219 -2.64 -19.55 -10.91
C HIS A 219 -1.12 -19.36 -10.97
N MET A 220 -0.49 -19.44 -9.79
CA MET A 220 0.92 -19.09 -9.60
C MET A 220 1.86 -20.19 -10.12
N HIS A 221 1.98 -20.31 -11.44
CA HIS A 221 2.94 -21.20 -12.08
C HIS A 221 4.15 -20.41 -12.59
N ASP A 222 5.32 -21.03 -12.50
CA ASP A 222 6.58 -20.39 -12.86
C ASP A 222 6.69 -20.17 -14.38
N ILE A 223 7.51 -19.20 -14.79
CA ILE A 223 7.80 -18.94 -16.20
C ILE A 223 8.85 -19.95 -16.70
N LEU A 224 8.54 -20.65 -17.80
CA LEU A 224 9.42 -21.66 -18.39
C LEU A 224 9.92 -21.22 -19.76
N ARG A 225 11.09 -21.70 -20.19
CA ARG A 225 11.52 -21.51 -21.58
C ARG A 225 10.65 -22.37 -22.50
N CYS A 226 10.23 -21.82 -23.64
CA CYS A 226 9.48 -22.60 -24.60
C CYS A 226 10.39 -23.63 -25.29
N PRO A 227 10.03 -24.93 -25.32
CA PRO A 227 10.82 -25.94 -26.02
C PRO A 227 10.69 -25.91 -27.55
N LYS A 228 9.74 -25.12 -28.09
CA LYS A 228 9.45 -25.08 -29.54
C LYS A 228 9.99 -23.84 -30.26
N CYS A 229 10.56 -22.87 -29.55
CA CYS A 229 11.17 -21.69 -30.14
C CYS A 229 12.37 -21.23 -29.31
N THR A 230 13.24 -20.46 -29.92
CA THR A 230 14.55 -20.10 -29.36
C THR A 230 14.48 -19.08 -28.22
N ASP A 231 13.56 -18.13 -28.31
CA ASP A 231 13.48 -16.90 -27.51
C ASP A 231 12.16 -16.78 -26.72
N GLY A 232 11.12 -17.53 -27.09
CA GLY A 232 9.83 -17.48 -26.41
C GLY A 232 9.81 -18.17 -25.04
N TYR A 233 8.91 -17.69 -24.18
CA TYR A 233 8.64 -18.24 -22.85
C TYR A 233 7.21 -18.80 -22.77
N LEU A 234 6.99 -19.77 -21.90
CA LEU A 234 5.68 -20.30 -21.55
C LEU A 234 5.16 -19.53 -20.33
N ILE A 235 4.02 -18.87 -20.51
CA ILE A 235 3.33 -18.08 -19.48
C ILE A 235 1.92 -18.64 -19.25
N VAL A 236 1.35 -18.41 -18.08
CA VAL A 236 -0.02 -18.84 -17.77
C VAL A 236 -1.01 -18.02 -18.59
N LYS A 237 -1.85 -18.70 -19.38
CA LYS A 237 -2.95 -18.12 -20.14
C LYS A 237 -4.26 -18.81 -19.76
N LYS A 238 -5.35 -18.07 -19.97
CA LYS A 238 -6.71 -18.51 -19.70
C LYS A 238 -7.51 -18.49 -21.00
N ASN A 239 -8.20 -19.58 -21.31
CA ASN A 239 -9.06 -19.66 -22.48
C ASN A 239 -10.38 -18.93 -22.17
N PRO A 240 -10.74 -17.88 -22.94
CA PRO A 240 -11.94 -17.09 -22.67
C PRO A 240 -13.25 -17.87 -22.89
N LYS A 241 -13.24 -19.00 -23.61
CA LYS A 241 -14.47 -19.74 -23.94
C LYS A 241 -14.89 -20.76 -22.88
N ASN A 242 -13.94 -21.40 -22.21
CA ASN A 242 -14.19 -22.52 -21.30
C ASN A 242 -13.46 -22.37 -19.95
N ASP A 243 -12.84 -21.21 -19.69
CA ASP A 243 -12.12 -20.92 -18.46
C ASP A 243 -10.85 -21.76 -18.21
N ASP A 244 -10.47 -22.63 -19.16
CA ASP A 244 -9.32 -23.53 -19.02
C ASP A 244 -8.00 -22.76 -18.93
N ILE A 245 -7.09 -23.27 -18.11
CA ILE A 245 -5.83 -22.62 -17.80
C ILE A 245 -4.69 -23.49 -18.29
N PHE A 246 -3.79 -22.87 -19.05
CA PHE A 246 -2.72 -23.58 -19.75
C PHE A 246 -1.48 -22.69 -19.86
N TYR A 247 -0.34 -23.30 -20.12
CA TYR A 247 0.86 -22.59 -20.56
C TYR A 247 0.74 -22.25 -22.04
N GLY A 248 0.88 -20.98 -22.41
CA GLY A 248 0.97 -20.55 -23.80
C GLY A 248 2.25 -19.78 -24.07
N CYS A 249 2.83 -19.98 -25.26
CA CYS A 249 4.03 -19.26 -25.66
C CYS A 249 3.77 -17.74 -25.81
N THR A 250 4.74 -16.93 -25.42
CA THR A 250 4.77 -15.48 -25.63
C THR A 250 4.76 -15.11 -27.12
N ASN A 251 5.39 -15.92 -27.98
CA ASN A 251 5.50 -15.67 -29.42
C ASN A 251 4.26 -16.09 -30.24
N TYR A 252 3.15 -16.42 -29.59
CA TYR A 252 1.92 -16.83 -30.28
C TYR A 252 1.38 -15.80 -31.29
N PHE A 253 1.53 -14.52 -30.98
CA PHE A 253 1.09 -13.40 -31.83
C PHE A 253 2.24 -12.74 -32.60
N ASN A 254 3.46 -13.28 -32.52
CA ASN A 254 4.59 -12.75 -33.28
C ASN A 254 4.41 -13.11 -34.77
N GLU A 255 4.45 -12.12 -35.66
CA GLU A 255 4.25 -12.33 -37.10
C GLU A 255 5.46 -13.01 -37.77
N LYS A 256 6.67 -12.78 -37.26
CA LYS A 256 7.92 -13.29 -37.83
C LYS A 256 8.34 -14.63 -37.24
N GLU A 257 8.16 -14.78 -35.92
CA GLU A 257 8.59 -15.98 -35.18
C GLU A 257 7.42 -16.61 -34.43
N LYS A 258 6.32 -16.89 -35.15
CA LYS A 258 5.08 -17.40 -34.56
C LYS A 258 5.28 -18.77 -33.90
N CYS A 259 4.96 -18.86 -32.61
CA CYS A 259 5.00 -20.13 -31.87
C CYS A 259 3.65 -20.47 -31.24
N THR A 260 3.00 -21.52 -31.73
CA THR A 260 1.68 -21.98 -31.28
C THR A 260 1.74 -22.96 -30.10
N ASN A 261 2.89 -23.05 -29.41
CA ASN A 261 3.06 -24.00 -28.33
C ASN A 261 2.12 -23.69 -27.16
N MET A 262 1.33 -24.70 -26.78
CA MET A 262 0.41 -24.67 -25.66
C MET A 262 0.54 -25.99 -24.90
N VAL A 263 0.65 -25.91 -23.58
CA VAL A 263 0.82 -27.08 -22.70
C VAL A 263 -0.23 -27.00 -21.59
N PRO A 264 -1.05 -28.05 -21.36
CA PRO A 264 -1.98 -28.07 -20.25
C PRO A 264 -1.26 -27.95 -18.90
N LEU A 265 -1.83 -27.19 -17.96
CA LEU A 265 -1.32 -27.15 -16.59
C LEU A 265 -1.78 -28.43 -15.86
N LYS A 266 -0.87 -29.34 -15.53
CA LYS A 266 -1.19 -30.49 -14.67
C LYS A 266 -1.40 -29.98 -13.24
N ASN A 267 -2.48 -30.43 -12.58
CA ASN A 267 -2.70 -30.23 -11.15
C ASN A 267 -1.63 -30.99 -10.36
N GLY A 268 -0.65 -30.28 -9.82
CA GLY A 268 0.44 -30.83 -9.03
C GLY A 268 1.68 -29.94 -9.11
N LEU A 269 2.38 -29.79 -8.00
CA LEU A 269 3.57 -28.94 -7.78
C LEU A 269 4.46 -28.77 -9.03
N PRO A 270 5.01 -27.55 -9.25
CA PRO A 270 5.83 -27.28 -10.43
C PRO A 270 6.95 -28.31 -10.56
N PRO A 271 7.21 -28.86 -11.76
CA PRO A 271 8.23 -29.86 -11.95
C PRO A 271 9.59 -29.34 -11.45
N ARG A 272 10.27 -30.14 -10.63
CA ARG A 272 11.70 -29.96 -10.36
C ARG A 272 12.43 -30.12 -11.68
N GLN A 273 12.74 -29.01 -12.33
CA GLN A 273 13.81 -28.97 -13.32
C GLN A 273 14.84 -28.02 -12.76
N GLY A 274 15.94 -28.61 -12.27
CA GLY A 274 17.17 -27.89 -12.02
C GLY A 274 17.55 -27.17 -13.31
N ARG A 275 17.81 -25.87 -13.17
CA ARG A 275 18.65 -25.14 -14.11
C ARG A 275 20.10 -25.51 -13.83
#